data_AF-A0A5T1PYH9-F1
#
_entry.id   AF-A0A5T1PYH9-F1
#
_cell.length_a   1.000
_cell.length_b   1.000
_cell.length_c   1.000
_cell.angle_alpha   90.00
_cell.angle_beta   90.00
_cell.angle_gamma   90.00
#
_symmetry.space_group_name_H-M   'P 1'
#
loop_
_entity.id
_entity.type
_entity.pdbx_description
1 polymer ?
#
loop_
_entity_poly.entity_id
_entity_poly.type
_entity_poly.pdbx_seq_one_letter_code
_entity_poly.pdbx_strand_id
1 'polypeptide(L)'
;ENGKLVLTSADGRGIKITGDIGVGSGILSTQKENYGRLSLVKNDGRDINVSGTGLSAIGMGAADMISQASVSLRESKGQISAANADAMGFNSYNGGGAKQILQASSISAFMSQAGSGFSAGSGFSAGSGKSYSTILSGSVQIVSSTASM
;
A
#
# COMPACT_ATOMS: atom_id res chain seq x y z
N GLU A 1 -15.74 0.25 12.37
CA GLU A 1 -14.34 0.53 12.00
C GLU A 1 -13.38 -0.16 12.98
N ASN A 2 -12.23 -0.67 12.51
CA ASN A 2 -11.33 -1.56 13.26
C ASN A 2 -10.32 -0.83 14.20
N GLY A 3 -10.66 0.36 14.71
CA GLY A 3 -9.77 1.15 15.58
C GLY A 3 -8.48 1.65 14.90
N LYS A 4 -8.46 1.74 13.56
CA LYS A 4 -7.31 2.22 12.79
C LYS A 4 -7.30 3.74 12.70
N LEU A 5 -6.12 4.34 12.70
CA LEU A 5 -5.94 5.75 12.34
C LEU A 5 -6.08 5.89 10.82
N VAL A 6 -6.95 6.80 10.38
CA VAL A 6 -7.15 7.13 8.97
C VAL A 6 -6.86 8.60 8.76
N LEU A 7 -5.91 8.90 7.88
CA LEU A 7 -5.62 10.25 7.42
C LEU A 7 -6.09 10.35 5.97
N THR A 8 -6.98 11.31 5.68
CA THR A 8 -7.55 11.52 4.36
C THR A 8 -7.42 12.99 3.95
N SER A 9 -7.11 13.24 2.69
CA SER A 9 -7.15 14.57 2.09
C SER A 9 -8.37 14.61 1.16
N ALA A 10 -9.33 15.47 1.50
CA ALA A 10 -10.57 15.62 0.74
C ALA A 10 -10.34 16.24 -0.65
N ASP A 11 -9.29 17.05 -0.79
CA ASP A 11 -8.92 17.75 -2.01
C ASP A 11 -7.84 17.02 -2.83
N GLY A 12 -7.46 15.80 -2.44
CA GLY A 12 -6.51 14.96 -3.19
C GLY A 12 -5.06 15.43 -3.10
N ARG A 13 -4.69 16.21 -2.08
CA ARG A 13 -3.30 16.55 -1.78
C ARG A 13 -2.56 15.37 -1.16
N GLY A 14 -1.26 15.31 -1.43
CA GLY A 14 -0.38 14.37 -0.76
C GLY A 14 -0.28 14.64 0.73
N ILE A 15 -0.23 13.56 1.51
CA ILE A 15 0.01 13.57 2.94
C ILE A 15 1.49 13.28 3.15
N LYS A 16 2.21 14.28 3.67
CA LYS A 16 3.62 14.15 4.07
C LYS A 16 3.77 14.46 5.55
N ILE A 17 4.17 13.47 6.32
CA ILE A 17 4.40 13.56 7.75
C ILE A 17 5.89 13.70 7.99
N THR A 18 6.31 14.89 8.42
CA THR A 18 7.67 15.13 8.90
C THR A 18 7.80 14.82 10.38
N GLY A 19 9.00 14.47 10.84
CA GLY A 19 9.25 14.10 12.24
C GLY A 19 8.79 12.68 12.59
N ASP A 20 8.64 12.41 13.88
CA ASP A 20 8.20 11.11 14.37
C ASP A 20 6.79 11.16 14.96
N ILE A 21 5.87 10.42 14.33
CA ILE A 21 4.48 10.24 14.77
C ILE A 21 4.34 9.05 15.74
N GLY A 22 5.41 8.25 15.88
CA GLY A 22 5.45 7.05 16.70
C GLY A 22 4.83 5.84 16.00
N VAL A 23 5.48 4.68 16.13
CA VAL A 23 5.01 3.42 15.52
C VAL A 23 3.67 2.92 16.06
N GLY A 24 3.26 3.39 17.24
CA GLY A 24 1.95 3.08 17.83
C GLY A 24 0.76 3.67 17.07
N SER A 25 0.99 4.66 16.20
CA SER A 25 -0.04 5.18 15.29
C SER A 25 -0.47 4.18 14.21
N GLY A 26 0.33 3.13 13.97
CA GLY A 26 0.12 2.17 12.89
C GLY A 26 0.56 2.68 11.51
N ILE A 27 1.08 3.90 11.41
CA ILE A 27 1.67 4.45 10.19
C ILE A 27 3.16 4.08 10.15
N LEU A 28 3.55 3.28 9.16
CA LEU A 28 4.94 2.86 8.97
C LEU A 28 5.77 4.01 8.37
N SER A 29 7.09 3.94 8.53
CA SER A 29 8.01 4.92 7.95
C SER A 29 7.87 5.04 6.43
N THR A 30 7.55 3.95 5.74
CA THR A 30 7.27 3.90 4.29
C THR A 30 5.98 4.59 3.88
N GLN A 31 5.10 4.96 4.83
CA GLN A 31 3.81 5.60 4.57
C GLN A 31 3.79 7.08 4.95
N LYS A 32 4.89 7.61 5.48
CA LYS A 32 4.99 9.03 5.86
C LYS A 32 4.90 9.97 4.66
N GLU A 33 5.09 9.46 3.45
CA GLU A 33 4.94 10.22 2.21
C GLU A 33 4.01 9.44 1.27
N ASN A 34 2.78 9.93 1.13
CA ASN A 34 1.72 9.26 0.37
C ASN A 34 0.92 10.29 -0.44
N TYR A 35 0.88 10.11 -1.77
CA TYR A 35 0.19 10.98 -2.72
C TYR A 35 -1.12 10.38 -3.27
N GLY A 36 -1.62 9.30 -2.65
CA GLY A 36 -2.81 8.59 -3.11
C GLY A 36 -2.55 7.71 -4.33
N ARG A 37 -3.63 7.33 -5.01
CA ARG A 37 -3.62 6.52 -6.24
C ARG A 37 -4.38 7.25 -7.34
N LEU A 38 -3.96 7.04 -8.58
CA LEU A 38 -4.71 7.46 -9.76
C LEU A 38 -5.60 6.30 -10.25
N SER A 39 -6.88 6.60 -10.51
CA SER A 39 -7.80 5.67 -11.17
C SER A 39 -8.25 6.28 -12.50
N LEU A 40 -8.11 5.52 -13.57
CA LEU A 40 -8.50 5.91 -14.92
C LEU A 40 -9.61 4.97 -15.38
N VAL A 41 -10.70 5.53 -15.90
CA VAL A 41 -11.84 4.75 -16.39
C VAL A 41 -12.05 5.07 -17.86
N LYS A 42 -12.14 4.02 -18.67
CA LYS A 42 -12.48 4.10 -20.09
C LYS A 42 -13.76 3.32 -20.35
N ASN A 43 -14.59 3.81 -21.27
CA ASN A 43 -15.93 3.28 -21.52
C ASN A 43 -16.05 2.46 -22.81
N ASP A 44 -14.94 2.18 -23.51
CA ASP A 44 -14.93 1.44 -24.77
C ASP A 44 -14.39 0.00 -24.63
N GLY A 45 -14.04 -0.42 -23.40
CA GLY A 45 -13.55 -1.76 -23.08
C GLY A 45 -12.14 -2.08 -23.59
N ARG A 46 -11.46 -1.14 -24.26
CA ARG A 46 -10.06 -1.28 -24.69
C ARG A 46 -9.13 -0.75 -23.61
N ASP A 47 -7.88 -1.21 -23.63
CA ASP A 47 -6.88 -0.71 -22.69
C ASP A 47 -6.63 0.80 -22.82
N ILE A 48 -6.20 1.38 -21.70
CA ILE A 48 -5.66 2.73 -21.64
C ILE A 48 -4.14 2.59 -21.76
N ASN A 49 -3.61 2.92 -22.93
CA ASN A 49 -2.15 2.96 -23.10
C ASN A 49 -1.60 4.25 -22.48
N VAL A 50 -1.11 4.16 -21.24
CA VAL A 50 -0.44 5.26 -20.55
C VAL A 50 1.05 5.22 -20.87
N SER A 51 1.57 6.26 -21.51
CA SER A 51 3.00 6.43 -21.80
C SER A 51 3.41 7.87 -21.62
N GLY A 52 4.67 8.10 -21.21
CA GLY A 52 5.19 9.44 -20.95
C GLY A 52 6.36 9.42 -19.96
N THR A 53 6.77 10.62 -19.54
CA THR A 53 7.82 10.81 -18.54
C THR A 53 7.22 10.97 -17.15
N GLY A 54 7.90 10.44 -16.11
CA GLY A 54 7.50 10.68 -14.71
C GLY A 54 6.32 9.84 -14.21
N LEU A 55 5.96 8.74 -14.89
CA LEU A 55 4.84 7.88 -14.51
C LEU A 55 4.97 7.24 -13.11
N SER A 56 6.19 7.07 -12.61
CA SER A 56 6.44 6.60 -11.24
C SER A 56 5.91 7.56 -10.17
N ALA A 57 5.74 8.85 -10.48
CA ALA A 57 5.18 9.83 -9.55
C ALA A 57 3.68 9.63 -9.29
N ILE A 58 2.98 8.97 -10.22
CA ILE A 58 1.55 8.63 -10.11
C ILE A 58 1.33 7.13 -9.82
N GLY A 59 2.40 6.39 -9.51
CA GLY A 59 2.34 4.94 -9.25
C GLY A 59 1.99 4.11 -10.49
N MET A 60 2.33 4.60 -11.69
CA MET A 60 2.14 3.89 -12.96
C MET A 60 3.47 3.73 -13.73
N GLY A 61 4.61 3.77 -13.03
CA GLY A 61 5.92 3.54 -13.62
C GLY A 61 6.15 2.07 -13.97
N ALA A 62 7.25 1.79 -14.68
CA ALA A 62 7.59 0.44 -15.13
C ALA A 62 7.80 -0.58 -13.99
N ALA A 63 8.17 -0.10 -12.78
CA ALA A 63 8.37 -0.95 -11.61
C ALA A 63 7.12 -1.03 -10.70
N ASP A 64 6.06 -0.28 -11.00
CA ASP A 64 4.86 -0.23 -10.19
C ASP A 64 3.89 -1.35 -10.59
N MET A 65 3.26 -1.99 -9.59
CA MET A 65 2.18 -2.94 -9.83
C MET A 65 0.87 -2.17 -10.03
N ILE A 66 0.28 -2.28 -11.22
CA ILE A 66 -0.96 -1.61 -11.61
C ILE A 66 -2.07 -2.67 -11.80
N SER A 67 -3.27 -2.39 -11.29
CA SER A 67 -4.45 -3.24 -11.51
C SER A 67 -5.31 -2.65 -12.63
N GLN A 68 -5.66 -3.48 -13.62
CA GLN A 68 -6.46 -3.09 -14.78
C GLN A 68 -7.52 -4.17 -15.04
N ALA A 69 -8.74 -3.77 -15.39
CA ALA A 69 -9.83 -4.69 -15.72
C ALA A 69 -10.86 -4.01 -16.64
N SER A 70 -11.49 -4.82 -17.48
CA SER A 70 -12.72 -4.46 -18.21
C SER A 70 -13.86 -5.30 -17.65
N VAL A 71 -14.98 -4.67 -17.29
CA VAL A 71 -16.09 -5.32 -16.58
C VAL A 71 -17.39 -5.11 -17.35
N SER A 72 -18.08 -6.21 -17.69
CA SER A 72 -19.39 -6.17 -18.31
C SER A 72 -20.51 -5.88 -17.30
N LEU A 73 -21.66 -5.41 -17.80
CA LEU A 73 -22.86 -5.19 -16.99
C LEU A 73 -23.39 -6.45 -16.29
N ARG A 74 -23.05 -7.63 -16.81
CA ARG A 74 -23.40 -8.90 -16.16
C ARG A 74 -22.49 -9.14 -14.96
N GLU A 75 -21.18 -8.95 -15.13
CA GLU A 75 -20.18 -9.15 -14.09
C GLU A 75 -20.37 -8.17 -12.94
N SER A 76 -20.83 -6.94 -13.21
CA SER A 76 -21.11 -5.95 -12.17
C SER A 76 -22.29 -6.32 -11.25
N LYS A 77 -23.09 -7.34 -11.61
CA LYS A 77 -24.20 -7.83 -10.77
C LYS A 77 -23.80 -8.96 -9.83
N GLY A 78 -22.65 -9.59 -10.06
CA GLY A 78 -22.11 -10.65 -9.22
C GLY A 78 -21.30 -10.10 -8.05
N GLN A 79 -20.72 -11.01 -7.25
CA GLN A 79 -19.69 -10.62 -6.30
C GLN A 79 -18.46 -10.13 -7.07
N ILE A 80 -18.02 -8.90 -6.77
CA ILE A 80 -16.84 -8.29 -7.38
C ILE A 80 -15.61 -9.05 -6.88
N SER A 81 -14.82 -9.60 -7.80
CA SER A 81 -13.56 -10.27 -7.46
C SER A 81 -12.57 -9.28 -6.84
N ALA A 82 -11.62 -9.77 -6.02
CA ALA A 82 -10.64 -8.90 -5.37
C ALA A 82 -9.80 -8.08 -6.37
N ALA A 83 -9.44 -8.67 -7.52
CA ALA A 83 -8.70 -8.01 -8.59
C ALA A 83 -9.54 -6.91 -9.26
N ASN A 84 -10.81 -7.20 -9.57
CA ASN A 84 -11.72 -6.21 -10.15
C ASN A 84 -12.01 -5.08 -9.16
N ALA A 85 -12.15 -5.37 -7.86
CA ALA A 85 -12.34 -4.36 -6.82
C ALA A 85 -11.12 -3.43 -6.71
N ASP A 86 -9.90 -3.96 -6.80
CA ASP A 86 -8.69 -3.13 -6.81
C ASP A 86 -8.61 -2.26 -8.06
N ALA A 87 -8.91 -2.81 -9.25
CA ALA A 87 -8.97 -2.06 -10.49
C ALA A 87 -10.08 -0.98 -10.50
N MET A 88 -11.19 -1.21 -9.79
CA MET A 88 -12.29 -0.25 -9.62
C MET A 88 -12.01 0.82 -8.55
N GLY A 89 -10.86 0.77 -7.88
CA GLY A 89 -10.45 1.78 -6.89
C GLY A 89 -11.04 1.61 -5.49
N PHE A 90 -11.52 0.41 -5.13
CA PHE A 90 -12.09 0.17 -3.80
C PHE A 90 -11.02 0.20 -2.69
N ASN A 91 -9.76 -0.09 -3.04
CA ASN A 91 -8.66 -0.14 -2.09
C ASN A 91 -7.71 1.05 -2.27
N SER A 92 -7.46 1.77 -1.18
CA SER A 92 -6.54 2.92 -1.15
C SER A 92 -5.05 2.53 -1.19
N TYR A 93 -4.72 1.24 -1.00
CA TYR A 93 -3.34 0.74 -0.94
C TYR A 93 -3.15 -0.45 -1.89
N ASN A 94 -1.96 -0.59 -2.47
CA ASN A 94 -1.60 -1.74 -3.30
C ASN A 94 -1.63 -3.03 -2.48
N GLY A 95 -2.31 -4.07 -3.01
CA GLY A 95 -2.33 -5.41 -2.41
C GLY A 95 -3.70 -5.96 -2.01
N GLY A 96 -4.81 -5.32 -2.41
CA GLY A 96 -6.14 -5.87 -2.18
C GLY A 96 -6.55 -5.87 -0.70
N GLY A 97 -6.87 -4.70 -0.16
CA GLY A 97 -7.70 -4.48 1.04
C GLY A 97 -7.17 -4.91 2.41
N ALA A 98 -6.39 -5.99 2.52
CA ALA A 98 -6.05 -6.61 3.80
C ALA A 98 -4.59 -6.40 4.23
N LYS A 99 -3.64 -6.37 3.28
CA LYS A 99 -2.21 -6.30 3.59
C LYS A 99 -1.50 -5.24 2.76
N GLN A 100 -0.69 -4.43 3.42
CA GLN A 100 0.23 -3.53 2.75
C GLN A 100 1.46 -4.29 2.27
N ILE A 101 1.89 -4.05 1.03
CA ILE A 101 3.13 -4.63 0.51
C ILE A 101 4.33 -3.81 1.00
N LEU A 102 5.33 -4.48 1.59
CA LEU A 102 6.63 -3.89 1.94
C LEU A 102 7.76 -4.71 1.32
N GLN A 103 8.82 -4.02 0.92
CA GLN A 103 10.02 -4.65 0.37
C GLN A 103 11.05 -4.88 1.48
N ALA A 104 11.21 -6.15 1.86
CA ALA A 104 12.24 -6.61 2.81
C ALA A 104 12.44 -8.12 2.63
N SER A 105 13.41 -8.72 3.33
CA SER A 105 13.59 -10.18 3.34
C SER A 105 12.66 -10.89 4.34
N SER A 106 12.26 -10.20 5.41
CA SER A 106 11.31 -10.70 6.41
C SER A 106 10.78 -9.53 7.26
N ILE A 107 9.76 -9.80 8.10
CA ILE A 107 9.25 -8.82 9.06
C ILE A 107 10.31 -8.48 10.11
N SER A 108 11.07 -9.46 10.58
CA SER A 108 12.16 -9.21 11.54
C SER A 108 13.28 -8.37 10.92
N ALA A 109 13.59 -8.59 9.64
CA ALA A 109 14.55 -7.78 8.90
C ALA A 109 14.05 -6.34 8.74
N PHE A 110 12.78 -6.15 8.34
CA PHE A 110 12.15 -4.83 8.27
C PHE A 110 12.19 -4.12 9.63
N MET A 111 11.83 -4.81 10.72
CA MET A 111 11.86 -4.22 12.06
C MET A 111 13.28 -3.80 12.47
N SER A 112 14.30 -4.56 12.05
CA SER A 112 15.70 -4.27 12.38
C SER A 112 16.32 -3.17 11.51
N GLN A 113 15.67 -2.75 10.42
CA GLN A 113 16.18 -1.69 9.54
C GLN A 113 16.22 -0.34 10.28
N ALA A 114 17.25 0.44 10.01
CA ALA A 114 17.34 1.82 10.49
C ALA A 114 16.16 2.64 9.93
N GLY A 115 15.51 3.44 10.78
CA GLY A 115 14.37 4.26 10.40
C GLY A 115 13.02 3.52 10.30
N SER A 116 12.96 2.22 10.62
CA SER A 116 11.69 1.46 10.71
C SER A 116 10.82 1.88 11.91
N GLY A 117 11.45 2.44 12.96
CA GLY A 117 10.83 2.70 14.26
C GLY A 117 10.79 1.48 15.19
N PHE A 118 11.25 0.31 14.74
CA PHE A 118 11.27 -0.95 15.50
C PHE A 118 12.70 -1.45 15.79
N SER A 119 13.73 -0.63 15.52
CA SER A 119 15.12 -1.00 15.78
C SER A 119 15.40 -1.21 17.28
N ALA A 120 16.51 -1.88 17.59
CA ALA A 120 16.96 -2.02 18.98
C ALA A 120 17.04 -0.64 19.67
N GLY A 121 16.50 -0.55 20.90
CA GLY A 121 16.43 0.71 21.66
C GLY A 121 15.17 1.55 21.42
N SER A 122 14.31 1.22 20.44
CA SER A 122 13.07 1.99 20.20
C SER A 122 11.92 1.69 21.19
N GLY A 123 12.05 0.64 22.01
CA GLY A 123 10.98 0.13 22.87
C GLY A 123 9.95 -0.76 22.14
N PHE A 124 10.01 -0.84 20.80
CA PHE A 124 9.09 -1.61 19.96
C PHE A 124 9.78 -2.72 19.15
N SER A 125 11.02 -3.03 19.49
CA SER A 125 11.79 -4.08 18.83
C SER A 125 11.18 -5.46 18.97
N ALA A 126 11.57 -6.38 18.08
CA ALA A 126 11.18 -7.78 18.20
C ALA A 126 11.53 -8.30 19.61
N GLY A 127 10.57 -8.95 20.27
CA GLY A 127 10.74 -9.43 21.64
C GLY A 127 10.55 -8.39 22.76
N SER A 128 10.13 -7.15 22.48
CA SER A 128 9.90 -6.12 23.53
C SER A 128 8.65 -6.34 24.40
N GLY A 129 7.96 -7.48 24.26
CA GLY A 129 6.69 -7.77 24.94
C GLY A 129 5.47 -7.03 24.35
N LYS A 130 5.65 -6.19 23.32
CA LYS A 130 4.58 -5.44 22.65
C LYS A 130 3.98 -6.15 21.42
N SER A 131 4.50 -7.32 21.06
CA SER A 131 3.98 -8.19 19.99
C SER A 131 3.77 -7.54 18.61
N TYR A 132 4.53 -6.48 18.28
CA TYR A 132 4.42 -5.79 16.99
C TYR A 132 4.76 -6.68 15.80
N SER A 133 5.64 -7.67 15.95
CA SER A 133 5.93 -8.65 14.90
C SER A 133 4.66 -9.40 14.46
N THR A 134 3.77 -9.73 15.40
CA THR A 134 2.49 -10.40 15.13
C THR A 134 1.50 -9.46 14.45
N ILE A 135 1.41 -8.22 14.92
CA ILE A 135 0.56 -7.16 14.33
C ILE A 135 0.97 -6.91 12.87
N LEU A 136 2.28 -6.79 12.62
CA LEU A 136 2.84 -6.61 11.28
C LEU A 136 2.57 -7.84 10.40
N SER A 137 2.67 -9.06 10.94
CA SER A 137 2.38 -10.30 10.17
C SER A 137 0.93 -10.37 9.67
N GLY A 138 -0.01 -9.82 10.44
CA GLY A 138 -1.42 -9.73 10.04
C GLY A 138 -1.70 -8.62 9.01
N SER A 139 -0.91 -7.54 9.02
CA SER A 139 -1.22 -6.30 8.30
C SER A 139 -0.31 -6.01 7.10
N VAL A 140 0.81 -6.72 7.00
CA VAL A 140 1.85 -6.50 5.99
C VAL A 140 2.13 -7.80 5.25
N GLN A 141 2.37 -7.67 3.96
CA GLN A 141 2.94 -8.71 3.10
C GLN A 141 4.36 -8.29 2.69
N ILE A 142 5.34 -9.13 2.98
CA ILE A 142 6.73 -8.89 2.58
C ILE A 142 6.96 -9.46 1.18
N VAL A 143 7.57 -8.67 0.29
CA VAL A 143 8.04 -9.11 -1.03
C VAL A 143 9.54 -8.90 -1.08
N SER A 144 10.31 -9.99 -1.15
CA SER A 144 11.76 -9.95 -1.27
C SER A 144 12.13 -9.77 -2.74
N SER A 145 12.46 -8.53 -3.12
CA SER A 145 12.79 -8.07 -4.49
C SER A 145 11.72 -8.38 -5.55
N THR A 146 11.19 -7.35 -6.20
CA THR A 146 10.53 -7.53 -7.50
C THR A 146 11.58 -8.05 -8.47
N ALA A 147 11.45 -9.32 -8.89
CA ALA A 147 12.03 -9.71 -10.16
C ALA A 147 11.40 -8.76 -11.20
N SER A 148 12.20 -7.87 -11.77
CA SER A 148 11.82 -7.07 -12.92
C SER A 148 11.33 -8.04 -14.00
N MET A 149 10.02 -8.01 -14.29
CA MET A 149 9.46 -8.60 -15.50
C MET A 149 9.68 -7.64 -16.66
#